data_AF-A0AAJ2CTW5-F1
#
_entry.id   AF-A0AAJ2CTW5-F1
#
_cell.length_a   1.000
_cell.length_b   1.000
_cell.length_c   1.000
_cell.angle_alpha   90.00
_cell.angle_beta   90.00
_cell.angle_gamma   90.00
#
_symmetry.space_group_name_H-M   'P 1'
#
loop_
_entity.id
_entity.type
_entity.pdbx_description
1 polymer ?
#
loop_
_entity_poly.entity_id
_entity_poly.type
_entity_poly.pdbx_seq_one_letter_code
_entity_poly.pdbx_strand_id
1 'polypeptide(L)'
;MAFSRPILIAAAALLLAPTALAQPAASQAAPQIQLRGLTDDEAKVLIAKVADAQAKVKRKDPVTFELLSGAPALYPMTRVAPRDAFLRLPLAKIFSVERKATDNKLWQPYRIIVVPDGPGKLLWDVEVVLGFNGQIERIEMLYRPPAPF
;
A
#
# COMPACT_ATOMS: atom_id res chain seq x y z
N MET A 1 -24.35 20.72 86.21
CA MET A 1 -25.36 19.69 85.84
C MET A 1 -25.10 19.35 84.38
N ALA A 2 -24.45 18.23 84.11
CA ALA A 2 -25.05 16.91 83.88
C ALA A 2 -25.10 16.61 82.37
N PHE A 3 -24.39 15.54 82.03
CA PHE A 3 -24.13 14.88 80.75
C PHE A 3 -25.29 14.83 79.74
N SER A 4 -24.95 14.83 78.46
CA SER A 4 -25.20 13.69 77.55
C SER A 4 -24.59 13.91 76.16
N ARG A 5 -23.75 12.95 75.73
CA ARG A 5 -23.35 12.75 74.32
C ARG A 5 -24.49 12.03 73.58
N PRO A 6 -24.58 12.19 72.25
CA PRO A 6 -24.25 11.02 71.45
C PRO A 6 -23.41 11.30 70.21
N ILE A 7 -22.71 10.24 69.85
CA ILE A 7 -21.81 10.03 68.72
C ILE A 7 -22.62 9.92 67.43
N LEU A 8 -22.16 10.55 66.35
CA LEU A 8 -22.52 10.18 64.98
C LEU A 8 -21.26 9.89 64.17
N ILE A 9 -21.15 8.63 63.78
CA ILE A 9 -20.17 8.04 62.89
C ILE A 9 -20.63 8.36 61.46
N ALA A 10 -19.78 8.99 60.64
CA ALA A 10 -19.96 9.04 59.20
C ALA A 10 -18.72 8.45 58.53
N ALA A 11 -18.89 7.25 57.97
CA ALA A 11 -17.88 6.51 57.25
C ALA A 11 -17.50 7.23 55.95
N ALA A 12 -16.21 7.55 55.80
CA ALA A 12 -15.66 8.02 54.54
C ALA A 12 -15.46 6.81 53.61
N ALA A 13 -16.34 6.66 52.61
CA ALA A 13 -16.15 5.72 51.52
C ALA A 13 -15.07 6.28 50.57
N LEU A 14 -13.83 5.80 50.73
CA LEU A 14 -12.72 6.03 49.80
C LEU A 14 -13.00 5.27 48.49
N LEU A 15 -13.28 6.03 47.43
CA LEU A 15 -13.36 5.55 46.06
C LEU A 15 -11.98 5.04 45.60
N LEU A 16 -11.80 3.72 45.59
CA LEU A 16 -10.69 3.05 44.91
C LEU A 16 -10.98 3.05 43.40
N ALA A 17 -10.41 4.02 42.68
CA ALA A 17 -10.34 3.96 41.23
C ALA A 17 -9.23 2.97 40.81
N PRO A 18 -9.51 1.95 39.98
CA PRO A 18 -8.46 1.13 39.41
C PRO A 18 -7.71 1.96 38.36
N THR A 19 -6.44 2.29 38.66
CA THR A 19 -5.49 2.80 37.68
C THR A 19 -5.26 1.73 36.62
N ALA A 20 -6.00 1.81 35.52
CA ALA A 20 -5.68 1.05 34.31
C ALA A 20 -4.33 1.54 33.78
N LEU A 21 -3.31 0.71 33.93
CA LEU A 21 -2.01 0.87 33.27
C LEU A 21 -2.25 0.89 31.77
N ALA A 22 -2.19 2.09 31.17
CA ALA A 22 -2.17 2.25 29.73
C ALA A 22 -0.92 1.55 29.19
N GLN A 23 -1.10 0.37 28.59
CA GLN A 23 -0.05 -0.27 27.81
C GLN A 23 0.29 0.65 26.63
N PRO A 24 1.58 0.98 26.40
CA PRO A 24 1.98 1.72 25.22
C PRO A 24 1.60 0.89 24.00
N ALA A 25 0.70 1.44 23.17
CA ALA A 25 0.35 0.84 21.90
C ALA A 25 1.64 0.63 21.10
N ALA A 26 1.90 -0.61 20.71
CA ALA A 26 2.99 -0.92 19.79
C ALA A 26 2.79 -0.08 18.54
N SER A 27 3.66 0.92 18.34
CA SER A 27 3.66 1.74 17.14
C SER A 27 4.00 0.80 15.98
N GLN A 28 2.97 0.37 15.25
CA GLN A 28 3.15 -0.35 14.00
C GLN A 28 3.80 0.63 13.03
N ALA A 29 5.13 0.53 12.91
CA ALA A 29 5.86 1.24 11.88
C ALA A 29 5.20 0.91 10.54
N ALA A 30 4.87 1.95 9.76
CA ALA A 30 4.28 1.77 8.45
C ALA A 30 5.17 0.82 7.62
N PRO A 31 4.59 -0.14 6.87
CA PRO A 31 5.37 -1.07 6.07
C PRO A 31 6.30 -0.28 5.13
N GLN A 32 7.60 -0.49 5.30
CA GLN A 32 8.61 0.22 4.52
C GLN A 32 8.73 -0.40 3.13
N ILE A 33 8.56 0.40 2.09
CA ILE A 33 8.70 -0.01 0.69
C ILE A 33 10.18 -0.30 0.41
N GLN A 34 10.47 -1.46 -0.19
CA GLN A 34 11.84 -1.79 -0.60
C GLN A 34 12.20 -1.09 -1.91
N LEU A 35 13.28 -0.31 -1.91
CA LEU A 35 13.73 0.43 -3.08
C LEU A 35 15.01 -0.18 -3.67
N ARG A 36 15.08 -0.26 -5.00
CA ARG A 36 16.28 -0.72 -5.74
C ARG A 36 16.56 0.18 -6.92
N GLY A 37 17.68 0.91 -6.88
CA GLY A 37 18.07 1.84 -7.95
C GLY A 37 17.20 3.11 -8.04
N LEU A 38 16.50 3.45 -6.95
CA LEU A 38 15.79 4.72 -6.78
C LEU A 38 16.02 5.27 -5.37
N THR A 39 15.91 6.58 -5.26
CA THR A 39 15.68 7.30 -3.99
C THR A 39 14.22 7.24 -3.56
N ASP A 40 13.94 7.56 -2.29
CA ASP A 40 12.57 7.65 -1.77
C ASP A 40 11.71 8.64 -2.54
N ASP A 41 12.26 9.79 -2.94
CA ASP A 41 11.50 10.83 -3.62
C ASP A 41 11.17 10.45 -5.06
N GLU A 42 12.10 9.80 -5.78
CA GLU A 42 11.82 9.24 -7.10
C GLU A 42 10.70 8.18 -7.04
N ALA A 43 10.75 7.30 -6.03
CA ALA A 43 9.73 6.29 -5.82
C ALA A 43 8.36 6.91 -5.51
N LYS A 44 8.29 7.93 -4.64
CA LYS A 44 7.06 8.67 -4.35
C LYS A 44 6.48 9.32 -5.61
N VAL A 45 7.32 9.96 -6.42
CA VAL A 45 6.88 10.60 -7.68
C VAL A 45 6.33 9.57 -8.65
N LEU A 46 7.00 8.42 -8.80
CA LEU A 46 6.51 7.33 -9.65
C LEU A 46 5.16 6.79 -9.16
N ILE A 47 5.03 6.48 -7.87
CA ILE A 47 3.78 5.98 -7.28
C ILE A 47 2.65 7.01 -7.44
N ALA A 48 2.94 8.29 -7.24
CA ALA A 48 1.97 9.36 -7.44
C ALA A 48 1.50 9.46 -8.90
N LYS A 49 2.39 9.28 -9.89
CA LYS A 49 2.02 9.22 -11.31
C LYS A 49 1.08 8.05 -11.60
N VAL A 50 1.36 6.86 -11.05
CA VAL A 50 0.49 5.68 -11.22
C VAL A 50 -0.87 5.92 -10.55
N ALA A 51 -0.89 6.50 -9.35
CA ALA A 51 -2.12 6.84 -8.63
C ALA A 51 -2.97 7.87 -9.38
N ASP A 52 -2.36 8.92 -9.94
CA ASP A 52 -3.06 9.91 -10.76
C ASP A 52 -3.61 9.28 -12.04
N ALA A 53 -2.84 8.43 -12.71
CA ALA A 53 -3.32 7.66 -13.87
C ALA A 53 -4.51 6.77 -13.50
N GLN A 54 -4.47 6.06 -12.36
CA GLN A 54 -5.58 5.26 -11.87
C GLN A 54 -6.82 6.13 -11.58
N ALA A 55 -6.63 7.33 -11.02
CA ALA A 55 -7.71 8.28 -10.77
C ALA A 55 -8.35 8.81 -12.07
N LYS A 56 -7.54 9.14 -13.09
CA LYS A 56 -8.01 9.53 -14.43
C LYS A 56 -8.82 8.42 -15.08
N VAL A 57 -8.31 7.20 -15.09
CA VAL A 57 -9.04 6.03 -15.62
C VAL A 57 -10.36 5.83 -14.87
N LYS A 58 -10.38 6.01 -13.54
CA LYS A 58 -11.59 5.89 -12.72
C LYS A 58 -12.65 6.94 -13.08
N ARG A 59 -12.23 8.19 -13.30
CA ARG A 59 -13.11 9.28 -13.73
C ARG A 59 -13.52 9.20 -15.21
N LYS A 60 -12.96 8.25 -15.96
CA LYS A 60 -13.11 8.11 -17.42
C LYS A 60 -12.53 9.30 -18.20
N ASP A 61 -11.52 9.95 -17.63
CA ASP A 61 -10.74 10.96 -18.34
C ASP A 61 -9.96 10.28 -19.48
N PRO A 62 -9.72 10.97 -20.60
CA PRO A 62 -8.86 10.45 -21.66
C PRO A 62 -7.45 10.15 -21.14
N VAL A 63 -6.95 8.95 -21.46
CA VAL A 63 -5.57 8.52 -21.20
C VAL A 63 -4.98 7.96 -22.48
N THR A 64 -3.68 8.20 -22.71
CA THR A 64 -2.99 7.85 -23.96
C THR A 64 -1.96 6.74 -23.80
N PHE A 65 -1.83 6.15 -22.60
CA PHE A 65 -0.88 5.08 -22.34
C PHE A 65 -1.49 3.70 -22.59
N GLU A 66 -0.64 2.74 -22.94
CA GLU A 66 -1.02 1.34 -23.09
C GLU A 66 -1.26 0.68 -21.73
N LEU A 67 -2.35 -0.06 -21.62
CA LEU A 67 -2.66 -0.81 -20.41
C LEU A 67 -2.80 -2.30 -20.73
N LEU A 68 -1.88 -3.09 -20.20
CA LEU A 68 -1.81 -4.53 -20.42
C LEU A 68 -1.97 -5.26 -19.08
N SER A 69 -2.62 -6.43 -19.12
CA SER A 69 -2.70 -7.30 -17.96
C SER A 69 -2.70 -8.76 -18.35
N GLY A 70 -2.11 -9.61 -17.52
CA GLY A 70 -2.10 -11.04 -17.72
C GLY A 70 -1.93 -11.84 -16.43
N ALA A 71 -1.99 -13.15 -16.58
CA ALA A 71 -1.68 -14.13 -15.54
C ALA A 71 -1.35 -15.47 -16.22
N PRO A 72 -0.65 -16.40 -15.54
CA PRO A 72 -0.60 -17.79 -16.00
C PRO A 72 -2.00 -18.37 -16.21
N ALA A 73 -2.14 -19.24 -17.22
CA ALA A 73 -3.43 -19.75 -17.72
C ALA A 73 -4.35 -20.34 -16.64
N LEU A 74 -3.78 -20.91 -15.58
CA LEU A 74 -4.51 -21.51 -14.46
C LEU A 74 -5.30 -20.48 -13.64
N TYR A 75 -4.87 -19.22 -13.60
CA TYR A 75 -5.46 -18.23 -12.70
C TYR A 75 -6.67 -17.52 -13.34
N PRO A 76 -7.73 -17.23 -12.55
CA PRO A 76 -8.90 -16.50 -13.02
C PRO A 76 -8.60 -15.11 -13.60
N MET A 77 -7.48 -14.50 -13.20
CA MET A 77 -7.07 -13.17 -13.65
C MET A 77 -6.79 -13.06 -15.14
N THR A 78 -6.64 -14.18 -15.85
CA THR A 78 -6.63 -14.24 -17.32
C THR A 78 -7.90 -13.70 -17.99
N ARG A 79 -9.01 -13.66 -17.26
CA ARG A 79 -10.32 -13.20 -17.76
C ARG A 79 -10.64 -11.75 -17.39
N VAL A 80 -9.77 -11.08 -16.65
CA VAL A 80 -9.99 -9.71 -16.18
C VAL A 80 -9.41 -8.74 -17.21
N ALA A 81 -10.22 -7.77 -17.64
CA ALA A 81 -9.75 -6.74 -18.56
C ALA A 81 -8.65 -5.88 -17.91
N PRO A 82 -7.65 -5.40 -18.67
CA PRO A 82 -6.56 -4.59 -18.13
C PRO A 82 -7.02 -3.36 -17.35
N ARG A 83 -8.07 -2.67 -17.83
CA ARG A 83 -8.67 -1.53 -17.14
C ARG A 83 -9.18 -1.89 -15.75
N ASP A 84 -9.85 -3.03 -15.61
CA ASP A 84 -10.42 -3.46 -14.34
C ASP A 84 -9.33 -3.96 -13.37
N ALA A 85 -8.31 -4.65 -13.89
CA ALA A 85 -7.13 -5.03 -13.12
C ALA A 85 -6.42 -3.79 -12.54
N PHE A 86 -6.21 -2.78 -13.37
CA PHE A 86 -5.54 -1.53 -12.96
C PHE A 86 -6.32 -0.78 -11.89
N LEU A 87 -7.64 -0.65 -12.06
CA LEU A 87 -8.48 0.03 -11.07
C LEU A 87 -8.55 -0.70 -9.72
N ARG A 88 -8.37 -2.02 -9.73
CA ARG A 88 -8.33 -2.86 -8.51
C ARG A 88 -6.95 -2.99 -7.89
N LEU A 89 -5.90 -2.47 -8.52
CA LEU A 89 -4.53 -2.57 -8.01
C LEU A 89 -4.41 -1.81 -6.67
N PRO A 90 -4.09 -2.49 -5.55
CA PRO A 90 -4.07 -1.83 -4.25
C PRO A 90 -2.71 -1.17 -4.01
N LEU A 91 -2.52 0.06 -4.48
CA LEU A 91 -1.25 0.79 -4.35
C LEU A 91 -0.78 0.98 -2.89
N ALA A 92 -1.69 0.91 -1.91
CA ALA A 92 -1.35 0.92 -0.49
C ALA A 92 -0.60 -0.37 -0.03
N LYS A 93 -0.56 -1.40 -0.87
CA LYS A 93 0.11 -2.69 -0.61
C LYS A 93 1.34 -2.89 -1.51
N ILE A 94 1.95 -1.79 -1.96
CA ILE A 94 3.24 -1.83 -2.64
C ILE A 94 4.29 -2.36 -1.66
N PHE A 95 5.00 -3.39 -2.08
CA PHE A 95 6.07 -4.02 -1.33
C PHE A 95 7.45 -3.54 -1.80
N SER A 96 7.65 -3.39 -3.11
CA SER A 96 8.92 -2.91 -3.65
C SER A 96 8.76 -2.08 -4.91
N VAL A 97 9.73 -1.19 -5.13
CA VAL A 97 9.89 -0.40 -6.37
C VAL A 97 11.35 -0.51 -6.83
N GLU A 98 11.54 -0.85 -8.10
CA GLU A 98 12.86 -1.07 -8.70
C GLU A 98 12.96 -0.31 -10.02
N ARG A 99 14.09 0.36 -10.25
CA ARG A 99 14.46 0.88 -11.57
C ARG A 99 15.20 -0.24 -12.29
N LYS A 100 14.65 -0.72 -13.40
CA LYS A 100 15.30 -1.75 -14.21
C LYS A 100 16.44 -1.12 -15.01
N ALA A 101 17.60 -1.77 -14.99
CA ALA A 101 18.69 -1.41 -15.86
C ALA A 101 18.27 -1.69 -17.32
N THR A 102 18.50 -0.71 -18.18
CA THR A 102 18.21 -0.78 -19.61
C THR A 102 19.22 0.07 -20.35
N ASP A 103 19.71 -0.44 -21.46
CA ASP A 103 20.60 0.33 -22.34
C ASP A 103 19.83 1.37 -23.16
N ASN A 104 18.50 1.23 -23.23
CA ASN A 104 17.61 2.16 -23.91
C ASN A 104 17.18 3.29 -22.96
N LYS A 105 17.89 4.42 -22.98
CA LYS A 105 17.56 5.59 -22.15
C LYS A 105 16.20 6.22 -22.42
N LEU A 106 15.59 5.97 -23.59
CA LEU A 106 14.29 6.51 -23.98
C LEU A 106 13.13 5.81 -23.28
N TRP A 107 13.32 4.54 -22.92
CA TRP A 107 12.34 3.74 -22.19
C TRP A 107 12.92 3.37 -20.85
N GLN A 108 12.38 3.96 -19.79
CA GLN A 108 12.82 3.67 -18.43
C GLN A 108 11.77 2.78 -17.76
N PRO A 109 11.93 1.44 -17.77
CA PRO A 109 11.05 0.54 -17.07
C PRO A 109 11.32 0.60 -15.57
N TYR A 110 10.24 0.82 -14.84
CA TYR A 110 10.20 0.66 -13.39
C TYR A 110 9.35 -0.56 -13.07
N ARG A 111 9.75 -1.32 -12.07
CA ARG A 111 9.02 -2.48 -11.60
C ARG A 111 8.46 -2.19 -10.22
N ILE A 112 7.15 -2.31 -10.07
CA ILE A 112 6.43 -2.19 -8.81
C ILE A 112 5.86 -3.56 -8.46
N ILE A 113 6.21 -4.06 -7.28
CA ILE A 113 5.61 -5.29 -6.74
C ILE A 113 4.54 -4.90 -5.75
N VAL A 114 3.31 -5.33 -6.01
CA VAL A 114 2.18 -5.17 -5.08
C VAL A 114 1.81 -6.54 -4.54
N VAL A 115 1.64 -6.64 -3.22
CA VAL A 115 1.38 -7.92 -2.54
C VAL A 115 0.04 -7.82 -1.80
N PRO A 116 -1.09 -8.07 -2.49
CA PRO A 116 -2.43 -7.82 -1.94
C PRO A 116 -2.71 -8.62 -0.66
N ASP A 117 -2.27 -9.87 -0.59
CA ASP A 117 -2.64 -10.79 0.48
C ASP A 117 -1.45 -11.14 1.40
N GLY A 118 -0.39 -10.34 1.33
CA GLY A 118 0.83 -10.52 2.12
C GLY A 118 1.85 -11.48 1.50
N PRO A 119 3.06 -11.57 2.11
CA PRO A 119 4.20 -12.29 1.54
C PRO A 119 3.90 -13.77 1.25
N GLY A 120 4.53 -14.32 0.20
CA GLY A 120 4.35 -15.72 -0.20
C GLY A 120 3.02 -16.04 -0.90
N LYS A 121 2.09 -15.08 -0.97
CA LYS A 121 0.86 -15.18 -1.76
C LYS A 121 1.07 -14.63 -3.17
N LEU A 122 0.04 -14.77 -4.00
CA LEU A 122 0.01 -14.20 -5.35
C LEU A 122 0.23 -12.69 -5.27
N LEU A 123 0.99 -12.16 -6.24
CA LEU A 123 1.36 -10.76 -6.32
C LEU A 123 1.04 -10.19 -7.69
N TRP A 124 0.99 -8.86 -7.75
CA TRP A 124 1.05 -8.15 -9.02
C TRP A 124 2.48 -7.70 -9.27
N ASP A 125 2.99 -8.12 -10.41
CA ASP A 125 4.24 -7.68 -10.98
C ASP A 125 3.93 -6.60 -12.02
N VAL A 126 4.17 -5.34 -11.67
CA VAL A 126 3.73 -4.19 -12.47
C VAL A 126 4.94 -3.52 -13.10
N GLU A 127 5.04 -3.58 -14.42
CA GLU A 127 5.99 -2.78 -15.17
C GLU A 127 5.36 -1.44 -15.58
N VAL A 128 6.04 -0.35 -15.25
CA VAL A 128 5.67 1.01 -15.62
C VAL A 128 6.77 1.57 -16.50
N VAL A 129 6.45 1.81 -17.78
CA VAL A 129 7.38 2.41 -18.73
C VAL A 129 7.10 3.89 -18.82
N LEU A 130 8.11 4.69 -18.52
CA LEU A 130 8.07 6.14 -18.77
C LEU A 130 8.76 6.46 -20.11
N GLY A 131 8.12 7.33 -20.88
CA GLY A 131 8.68 7.92 -22.08
C GLY A 131 9.68 9.04 -21.82
N PHE A 132 10.26 9.59 -22.89
CA PHE A 132 11.25 10.67 -22.81
C PHE A 132 10.72 11.95 -22.14
N ASN A 133 9.40 12.17 -22.18
CA ASN A 133 8.72 13.31 -21.54
C ASN A 133 8.37 13.05 -20.06
N GLY A 134 8.78 11.91 -19.51
CA GLY A 134 8.49 11.49 -18.13
C GLY A 134 7.02 11.15 -17.88
N GLN A 135 6.20 11.01 -18.93
CA GLN A 135 4.82 10.51 -18.84
C GLN A 135 4.81 8.99 -18.97
N ILE A 136 3.75 8.38 -18.44
CA ILE A 136 3.53 6.94 -18.59
C ILE A 136 3.21 6.66 -20.06
N GLU A 137 3.96 5.74 -20.66
CA GLU A 137 3.68 5.22 -22.01
C GLU A 137 3.00 3.86 -21.93
N ARG A 138 3.39 3.03 -20.95
CA ARG A 138 2.81 1.70 -20.75
C ARG A 138 2.76 1.31 -19.28
N ILE A 139 1.68 0.63 -18.91
CA ILE A 139 1.57 -0.14 -17.67
C ILE A 139 1.22 -1.58 -18.03
N GLU A 140 2.09 -2.50 -17.66
CA GLU A 140 1.85 -3.94 -17.80
C GLU A 140 1.74 -4.57 -16.41
N MET A 141 0.70 -5.36 -16.17
CA MET A 141 0.44 -5.98 -14.88
C MET A 141 0.32 -7.49 -15.02
N LEU A 142 1.23 -8.23 -14.40
CA LEU A 142 1.20 -9.68 -14.39
C LEU A 142 0.84 -10.20 -12.99
N TYR A 143 -0.30 -10.89 -12.88
CA TYR A 143 -0.71 -11.57 -11.65
C TYR A 143 -0.10 -12.95 -11.60
N ARG A 144 0.79 -13.21 -10.64
CA ARG A 144 1.61 -14.42 -10.61
C ARG A 144 1.99 -14.86 -9.20
N PRO A 145 2.38 -16.13 -9.00
CA PRO A 145 3.06 -16.55 -7.78
C PRO A 145 4.40 -15.81 -7.63
N PRO A 146 4.91 -15.67 -6.40
CA PRO A 146 6.26 -15.16 -6.18
C PRO A 146 7.29 -16.07 -6.87
N ALA A 147 8.46 -15.54 -7.18
CA ALA A 147 9.53 -16.36 -7.74
C ALA A 147 9.83 -17.54 -6.78
N PRO A 148 9.96 -18.78 -7.30
CA PRO A 148 10.54 -19.86 -6.50
C PRO A 148 11.97 -19.43 -6.16
N PHE A 149 12.29 -19.52 -4.89
CA PHE A 149 13.57 -19.17 -4.28
C PHE A 149 14.75 -19.92 -4.93
#